data_AF-A0A7S0G985-F1
#
_entry.id   AF-A0A7S0G985-F1
#
_cell.length_a   1.000
_cell.length_b   1.000
_cell.length_c   1.000
_cell.angle_alpha   90.00
_cell.angle_beta   90.00
_cell.angle_gamma   90.00
#
_symmetry.space_group_name_H-M   'P 1'
#
loop_
_entity.id
_entity.type
_entity.pdbx_description
1 polymer ?
#
loop_
_entity_poly.entity_id
_entity_poly.type
_entity_poly.pdbx_seq_one_letter_code
_entity_poly.pdbx_strand_id
1 'polypeptide(L)'
;SDAGVGYDDASFYLFAMAMLSLVTVPWTIVKIWKLVKGRDQEEKENLRQRCGCRKCQEKGQAVAKQKKKSYNTWARPSNIFVFVSWILIFLLLREIRKSPSFKAPFDPFEILEISKSASDKEIKGAYRRLSKLTHPDRNPNNPEAAERFMQVTKAHQALTDPVGKENYQKYGNPDGPIRSSINLALPSVMEDHGNLLLMIYLGSLIVVLPAFVVLWWRSNSDKLATSISVNTYLYFRVVLHASSRWRDLLAAFASAFEFEHMAVNNPRKFAPLRDVVRRSGAEADLKQIRLYMDVKPYLSENILILLAYTYRLGIDEEFQSRL
;
A
#
# COMPACT_ATOMS: atom_id res chain seq x y z
N SER A 1 -13.39 -42.66 -6.69
CA SER A 1 -13.11 -41.61 -7.68
C SER A 1 -14.44 -40.89 -7.87
N ASP A 2 -14.71 -39.74 -7.27
CA ASP A 2 -13.84 -38.56 -7.21
C ASP A 2 -14.04 -37.83 -5.88
N ALA A 3 -12.93 -37.52 -5.20
CA ALA A 3 -12.93 -36.53 -4.15
C ALA A 3 -12.99 -35.15 -4.84
N GLY A 4 -14.20 -34.74 -5.23
CA GLY A 4 -14.43 -33.40 -5.75
C GLY A 4 -14.05 -32.37 -4.70
N VAL A 5 -13.21 -31.41 -5.08
CA VAL A 5 -12.92 -30.23 -4.25
C VAL A 5 -14.17 -29.37 -4.25
N GLY A 6 -14.74 -29.12 -3.07
CA GLY A 6 -15.85 -28.18 -2.91
C GLY A 6 -15.37 -26.74 -2.79
N TYR A 7 -16.05 -25.81 -3.45
CA TYR A 7 -15.81 -24.37 -3.27
C TYR A 7 -16.82 -23.81 -2.27
N ASP A 8 -16.35 -23.07 -1.25
CA ASP A 8 -17.20 -22.44 -0.25
C ASP A 8 -16.94 -20.93 -0.18
N ASP A 9 -17.90 -20.16 -0.68
CA ASP A 9 -17.86 -18.69 -0.71
C ASP A 9 -17.80 -18.09 0.70
N ALA A 10 -18.44 -18.71 1.70
CA ALA A 10 -18.41 -18.22 3.07
C ALA A 10 -17.02 -18.36 3.70
N SER A 11 -16.39 -19.53 3.50
CA SER A 11 -14.99 -19.76 3.90
C SER A 11 -14.03 -18.81 3.18
N PHE A 12 -14.27 -18.51 1.90
CA PHE A 12 -13.48 -17.53 1.15
C PHE A 12 -13.56 -16.12 1.75
N TYR A 13 -14.75 -15.62 2.08
CA TYR A 13 -14.89 -14.26 2.64
C TYR A 13 -14.16 -14.11 3.98
N LEU A 14 -14.19 -15.15 4.82
CA LEU A 14 -13.46 -15.18 6.09
C LEU A 14 -11.96 -15.19 5.89
N PHE A 15 -11.47 -16.04 4.97
CA PHE A 15 -10.07 -16.09 4.62
C PHE A 15 -9.57 -14.74 4.06
N ALA A 16 -10.33 -14.15 3.13
CA ALA A 16 -10.02 -12.85 2.54
C ALA A 16 -9.99 -11.74 3.60
N MET A 17 -10.97 -11.73 4.53
CA MET A 17 -11.02 -10.77 5.62
C MET A 17 -9.83 -10.94 6.59
N ALA A 18 -9.47 -12.17 6.94
CA ALA A 18 -8.30 -12.44 7.79
C ALA A 18 -7.01 -11.93 7.13
N MET A 19 -6.79 -12.25 5.85
CA MET A 19 -5.61 -11.77 5.10
C MET A 19 -5.56 -10.25 4.97
N LEU A 20 -6.70 -9.60 4.70
CA LEU A 20 -6.79 -8.14 4.65
C LEU A 20 -6.53 -7.51 6.03
N SER A 21 -7.06 -8.09 7.10
CA SER A 21 -6.87 -7.59 8.47
C SER A 21 -5.41 -7.66 8.90
N LEU A 22 -4.70 -8.74 8.54
CA LEU A 22 -3.29 -8.96 8.86
C LEU A 22 -2.39 -7.85 8.31
N VAL A 23 -2.73 -7.31 7.14
CA VAL A 23 -1.96 -6.23 6.49
C VAL A 23 -2.42 -4.86 6.96
N THR A 24 -3.74 -4.63 7.04
CA THR A 24 -4.31 -3.30 7.32
C THR A 24 -4.16 -2.85 8.77
N VAL A 25 -4.29 -3.77 9.73
CA VAL A 25 -4.25 -3.45 11.16
C VAL A 25 -2.85 -2.98 11.60
N PRO A 26 -1.73 -3.67 11.28
CA PRO A 26 -0.41 -3.17 11.63
C PRO A 26 -0.08 -1.83 10.96
N TRP A 27 -0.48 -1.66 9.70
CA TRP A 27 -0.21 -0.42 8.96
C TRP A 27 -0.99 0.78 9.52
N THR A 28 -2.23 0.59 9.96
CA THR A 28 -2.99 1.64 10.65
C THR A 28 -2.37 1.99 12.00
N ILE A 29 -1.97 0.99 12.79
CA ILE A 29 -1.29 1.22 14.08
C ILE A 29 -0.03 2.07 13.88
N VAL A 30 0.84 1.71 12.93
CA VAL A 30 2.07 2.47 12.66
C VAL A 30 1.76 3.92 12.24
N LYS A 31 0.73 4.14 11.43
CA LYS A 31 0.35 5.51 11.01
C LYS A 31 -0.22 6.33 12.15
N ILE A 32 -1.10 5.75 12.96
CA ILE A 32 -1.66 6.40 14.14
C ILE A 32 -0.53 6.72 15.11
N TRP A 33 0.41 5.80 15.31
CA TRP A 33 1.57 6.03 16.18
C TRP A 33 2.48 7.17 15.66
N LYS A 34 2.69 7.25 14.34
CA LYS A 34 3.42 8.37 13.71
C LYS A 34 2.68 9.71 13.78
N LEU A 35 1.35 9.69 13.77
CA LEU A 35 0.52 10.89 13.97
C LEU A 35 0.59 11.36 15.43
N VAL A 36 0.52 10.43 16.39
CA VAL A 36 0.57 10.71 17.83
C VAL A 36 1.96 11.14 18.28
N LYS A 37 3.03 10.48 17.81
CA LYS A 37 4.41 10.77 18.23
C LYS A 37 4.99 12.04 17.62
N GLY A 38 4.29 12.67 16.66
CA GLY A 38 4.69 13.92 16.04
C GLY A 38 5.95 13.78 15.19
N ARG A 39 5.82 14.00 13.88
CA ARG A 39 6.97 14.06 12.95
C ARG A 39 7.96 15.21 13.27
N ASP A 40 7.62 16.05 14.24
CA ASP A 40 8.33 17.28 14.62
C ASP A 40 9.63 17.03 15.41
N GLN A 41 9.82 15.86 16.03
CA GLN A 41 10.97 15.65 16.94
C GLN A 41 12.29 15.41 16.18
N GLU A 42 12.25 14.61 15.11
CA GLU A 42 13.41 14.27 14.27
C GLU A 42 13.86 15.44 13.37
N GLU A 43 12.92 16.32 12.97
CA GLU A 43 13.24 17.53 12.20
C GLU A 43 13.87 18.63 13.07
N LYS A 44 13.43 18.75 14.34
CA LYS A 44 13.98 19.71 15.31
C LYS A 44 15.42 19.39 15.72
N GLU A 45 15.80 18.12 15.81
CA GLU A 45 17.18 17.71 16.10
C GLU A 45 18.15 18.07 14.97
N ASN A 46 17.77 17.80 13.72
CA ASN A 46 18.58 18.13 12.54
C ASN A 46 18.73 19.66 12.31
N LEU A 47 17.81 20.47 12.84
CA LEU A 47 17.89 21.93 12.80
C LEU A 47 18.90 22.51 13.80
N ARG A 48 19.19 21.82 14.92
CA ARG A 48 20.12 22.29 15.96
C ARG A 48 21.59 22.24 15.53
N GLN A 49 21.93 21.46 14.51
CA GLN A 49 23.29 21.34 13.98
C GLN A 49 23.65 22.38 12.89
N ARG A 50 22.87 23.46 12.72
CA ARG A 50 23.17 24.53 11.74
C ARG A 50 23.64 25.80 12.44
N CYS A 51 24.52 26.52 11.73
CA CYS A 51 25.04 27.84 12.09
C CYS A 51 23.95 28.76 12.67
N GLY A 52 24.21 29.36 13.85
CA GLY A 52 23.28 30.24 14.57
C GLY A 52 23.15 31.66 14.00
N CYS A 53 23.60 31.91 12.77
CA CYS A 53 23.51 33.23 12.15
C CYS A 53 22.06 33.57 11.76
N ARG A 54 21.64 34.85 11.90
CA ARG A 54 20.25 35.29 11.60
C ARG A 54 19.81 34.90 10.19
N LYS A 55 20.66 35.16 9.18
CA LYS A 55 20.41 34.78 7.77
C LYS A 55 20.28 33.25 7.58
N CYS A 56 21.07 32.47 8.31
CA CYS A 56 21.05 31.01 8.28
C CYS A 56 19.74 30.46 8.86
N GLN A 57 19.27 31.08 9.94
CA GLN A 57 18.03 30.73 10.62
C GLN A 57 16.80 31.10 9.77
N GLU A 58 16.79 32.29 9.18
CA GLU A 58 15.74 32.76 8.25
C GLU A 58 15.65 31.82 7.02
N LYS A 59 16.79 31.47 6.41
CA LYS A 59 16.82 30.51 5.28
C LYS A 59 16.38 29.12 5.70
N GLY A 60 16.79 28.65 6.88
CA GLY A 60 16.34 27.37 7.45
C GLY A 60 14.83 27.32 7.66
N GLN A 61 14.24 28.41 8.17
CA GLN A 61 12.80 28.53 8.35
C GLN A 61 12.05 28.61 7.01
N ALA A 62 12.59 29.31 6.01
CA ALA A 62 11.99 29.38 4.68
C ALA A 62 11.94 28.00 4.00
N VAL A 63 13.05 27.23 4.06
CA VAL A 63 13.11 25.86 3.54
C VAL A 63 12.14 24.93 4.29
N ALA A 64 12.03 25.05 5.62
CA ALA A 64 11.08 24.27 6.42
C ALA A 64 9.62 24.61 6.06
N LYS A 65 9.30 25.89 5.82
CA LYS A 65 7.96 26.33 5.38
C LYS A 65 7.61 25.78 3.98
N GLN A 66 8.56 25.78 3.03
CA GLN A 66 8.36 25.17 1.71
C GLN A 66 8.11 23.65 1.82
N LYS A 67 8.88 22.93 2.65
CA LYS A 67 8.66 21.50 2.90
C LYS A 67 7.29 21.21 3.50
N LYS A 68 6.79 22.06 4.41
CA LYS A 68 5.45 21.94 4.99
C LYS A 68 4.32 22.18 3.99
N LYS A 69 4.46 23.16 3.07
CA LYS A 69 3.47 23.42 2.01
C LYS A 69 3.38 22.30 0.97
N SER A 70 4.48 21.58 0.71
CA SER A 70 4.53 20.49 -0.27
C SER A 70 3.84 19.21 0.20
N TYR A 71 3.31 19.17 1.43
CA TYR A 71 2.90 17.93 2.05
C TYR A 71 1.48 17.95 2.62
N ASN A 72 0.47 17.84 1.74
CA ASN A 72 -0.88 17.47 2.16
C ASN A 72 -0.88 16.00 2.60
N THR A 73 -0.76 15.82 3.92
CA THR A 73 -0.58 14.53 4.59
C THR A 73 -1.70 13.53 4.32
N TRP A 74 -2.90 14.00 3.97
CA TRP A 74 -4.09 13.17 3.84
C TRP A 74 -4.20 12.45 2.48
N ALA A 75 -3.76 13.06 1.38
CA ALA A 75 -3.88 12.52 0.02
C ALA A 75 -2.69 11.65 -0.43
N ARG A 76 -1.86 11.14 0.49
CA ARG A 76 -0.82 10.14 0.11
C ARG A 76 -1.52 8.87 -0.40
N PRO A 77 -1.05 8.25 -1.50
CA PRO A 77 -1.66 7.03 -2.03
C PRO A 77 -1.70 5.90 -0.99
N SER A 78 -0.72 5.86 -0.08
CA SER A 78 -0.71 4.96 1.07
C SER A 78 -1.90 5.15 2.03
N ASN A 79 -2.43 6.35 2.21
CA ASN A 79 -3.61 6.58 3.06
C ASN A 79 -4.90 6.17 2.36
N ILE A 80 -4.99 6.45 1.05
CA ILE A 80 -6.11 6.01 0.21
C ILE A 80 -6.20 4.48 0.24
N PHE A 81 -5.07 3.78 0.12
CA PHE A 81 -5.00 2.33 0.23
C PHE A 81 -5.60 1.81 1.55
N VAL A 82 -5.16 2.37 2.69
CA VAL A 82 -5.69 1.98 4.01
C VAL A 82 -7.20 2.16 4.07
N PHE A 83 -7.71 3.31 3.63
CA PHE A 83 -9.14 3.60 3.66
C PHE A 83 -9.95 2.63 2.79
N VAL A 84 -9.48 2.37 1.56
CA VAL A 84 -10.10 1.41 0.64
C VAL A 84 -10.10 0.00 1.24
N SER A 85 -9.00 -0.42 1.87
CA SER A 85 -8.94 -1.75 2.49
C SER A 85 -9.89 -1.90 3.68
N TRP A 86 -10.11 -0.85 4.49
CA TRP A 86 -11.13 -0.87 5.54
C TRP A 86 -12.55 -0.91 4.99
N ILE A 87 -12.84 -0.19 3.90
CA ILE A 87 -14.11 -0.30 3.18
C ILE A 87 -14.33 -1.74 2.69
N LEU A 88 -13.30 -2.37 2.12
CA LEU A 88 -13.40 -3.74 1.64
C LEU A 88 -13.67 -4.73 2.78
N ILE A 89 -12.99 -4.59 3.93
CA ILE A 89 -13.27 -5.39 5.13
C ILE A 89 -14.73 -5.18 5.58
N PHE A 90 -15.24 -3.95 5.58
CA PHE A 90 -16.62 -3.65 5.93
C PHE A 90 -17.63 -4.30 4.96
N LEU A 91 -17.36 -4.25 3.65
CA LEU A 91 -18.20 -4.91 2.64
C LEU A 91 -18.21 -6.43 2.80
N LEU A 92 -17.05 -7.04 3.06
CA LEU A 92 -16.94 -8.48 3.33
C LEU A 92 -17.71 -8.87 4.60
N LEU A 93 -17.62 -8.08 5.68
CA LEU A 93 -18.37 -8.31 6.91
C LEU A 93 -19.89 -8.23 6.69
N ARG A 94 -20.35 -7.34 5.80
CA ARG A 94 -21.77 -7.25 5.44
C ARG A 94 -22.24 -8.51 4.72
N GLU A 95 -21.39 -9.10 3.90
CA GLU A 95 -21.73 -10.30 3.14
C GLU A 95 -21.68 -11.55 4.01
N ILE A 96 -20.68 -11.68 4.90
CA ILE A 96 -20.62 -12.76 5.89
C ILE A 96 -21.85 -12.76 6.80
N ARG A 97 -22.38 -11.59 7.19
CA ARG A 97 -23.60 -11.52 8.01
C ARG A 97 -24.83 -12.12 7.33
N LYS A 98 -24.87 -12.13 6.00
CA LYS A 98 -25.99 -12.69 5.23
C LYS A 98 -25.84 -14.19 4.98
N SER A 99 -24.61 -14.73 5.00
CA SER A 99 -24.38 -16.15 4.71
C SER A 99 -24.62 -17.01 5.96
N PRO A 100 -25.50 -18.02 5.89
CA PRO A 100 -25.88 -18.84 7.06
C PRO A 100 -24.86 -19.93 7.43
N SER A 101 -23.61 -19.85 6.94
CA SER A 101 -22.65 -20.98 6.95
C SER A 101 -22.05 -21.29 8.34
N PHE A 102 -22.11 -20.36 9.29
CA PHE A 102 -21.67 -20.61 10.68
C PHE A 102 -22.78 -21.27 11.52
N LYS A 103 -23.24 -22.46 11.12
CA LYS A 103 -24.07 -23.29 12.00
C LYS A 103 -23.16 -24.10 12.93
N ALA A 104 -23.48 -24.05 14.22
CA ALA A 104 -22.83 -24.82 15.26
C ALA A 104 -22.80 -26.33 14.94
N PRO A 105 -21.85 -27.10 15.49
CA PRO A 105 -21.83 -28.55 15.35
C PRO A 105 -23.21 -29.15 15.70
N PHE A 106 -23.65 -30.15 14.93
CA PHE A 106 -24.99 -30.74 15.06
C PHE A 106 -25.23 -31.32 16.46
N ASP A 107 -25.98 -30.59 17.30
CA ASP A 107 -26.45 -31.09 18.61
C ASP A 107 -27.97 -31.37 18.53
N PRO A 108 -28.39 -32.65 18.49
CA PRO A 108 -29.81 -33.01 18.37
C PRO A 108 -30.61 -32.61 19.61
N PHE A 109 -29.99 -32.45 20.78
CA PHE A 109 -30.68 -32.00 21.99
C PHE A 109 -30.95 -30.50 21.95
N GLU A 110 -29.99 -29.72 21.45
CA GLU A 110 -30.14 -28.27 21.24
C GLU A 110 -31.20 -27.98 20.16
N ILE A 111 -31.18 -28.72 19.05
CA ILE A 111 -32.15 -28.57 17.94
C ILE A 111 -33.58 -28.90 18.39
N LEU A 112 -33.75 -29.89 19.27
CA LEU A 112 -35.06 -30.26 19.82
C LEU A 112 -35.45 -29.44 21.05
N GLU A 113 -34.58 -28.55 21.53
CA GLU A 113 -34.74 -27.75 22.75
C GLU A 113 -34.98 -28.60 24.01
N ILE A 114 -34.25 -29.70 24.16
CA ILE A 114 -34.40 -30.66 25.27
C ILE A 114 -33.07 -30.88 26.01
N SER A 115 -33.16 -31.39 27.25
CA SER A 115 -31.97 -31.78 28.01
C SER A 115 -31.31 -33.03 27.40
N LYS A 116 -29.99 -33.16 27.57
CA LYS A 116 -29.23 -34.38 27.23
C LYS A 116 -29.69 -35.62 28.02
N SER A 117 -30.40 -35.41 29.13
CA SER A 117 -31.01 -36.45 29.96
C SER A 117 -32.49 -36.73 29.66
N ALA A 118 -33.03 -36.17 28.56
CA ALA A 118 -34.45 -36.28 28.24
C ALA A 118 -34.87 -37.73 27.95
N SER A 119 -36.09 -38.07 28.36
CA SER A 119 -36.68 -39.39 28.12
C SER A 119 -37.25 -39.53 26.70
N ASP A 120 -37.43 -40.75 26.21
CA ASP A 120 -38.00 -41.02 24.88
C ASP A 120 -39.40 -40.39 24.69
N LYS A 121 -40.16 -40.22 25.78
CA LYS A 121 -41.46 -39.55 25.75
C LYS A 121 -41.30 -38.04 25.49
N GLU A 122 -40.30 -37.42 26.10
CA GLU A 122 -39.99 -35.99 25.93
C GLU A 122 -39.44 -35.71 24.53
N ILE A 123 -38.58 -36.59 24.00
CA ILE A 123 -38.05 -36.49 22.62
C ILE A 123 -39.20 -36.52 21.60
N LYS A 124 -40.13 -37.47 21.73
CA LYS A 124 -41.32 -37.56 20.85
C LYS A 124 -42.25 -36.37 21.02
N GLY A 125 -42.40 -35.85 22.23
CA GLY A 125 -43.19 -34.65 22.52
C GLY A 125 -42.61 -33.40 21.88
N ALA A 126 -41.31 -33.18 22.03
CA ALA A 126 -40.58 -32.05 21.45
C ALA A 126 -40.63 -32.07 19.92
N TYR A 127 -40.42 -33.24 19.30
CA TYR A 127 -40.56 -33.42 17.86
C TYR A 127 -41.96 -33.04 17.37
N ARG A 128 -43.03 -33.57 17.98
CA ARG A 128 -44.41 -33.24 17.59
C ARG A 128 -44.71 -31.74 17.69
N ARG A 129 -44.21 -31.07 18.74
CA ARG A 129 -44.36 -29.63 18.94
C ARG A 129 -43.65 -28.85 17.82
N LEU A 130 -42.37 -29.13 17.59
CA LEU A 130 -41.54 -28.41 16.62
C LEU A 130 -41.97 -28.70 15.18
N SER A 131 -42.27 -29.95 14.83
CA SER A 131 -42.77 -30.32 13.50
C SER A 131 -44.09 -29.62 13.16
N LYS A 132 -44.99 -29.40 14.14
CA LYS A 132 -46.24 -28.67 13.91
C LYS A 132 -46.02 -27.16 13.72
N LEU A 133 -44.94 -26.61 14.26
CA LEU A 133 -44.55 -25.20 14.12
C LEU A 133 -43.84 -24.95 12.79
N THR A 134 -42.98 -25.88 12.35
CA THR A 134 -42.16 -25.75 11.14
C THR A 134 -42.73 -26.48 9.92
N HIS A 135 -43.92 -27.10 10.03
CA HIS A 135 -44.51 -27.88 8.94
C HIS A 135 -44.63 -27.07 7.63
N PRO A 136 -44.22 -27.65 6.47
CA PRO A 136 -44.25 -26.94 5.18
C PRO A 136 -45.67 -26.51 4.77
N ASP A 137 -46.70 -27.30 5.11
CA ASP A 137 -48.11 -26.97 4.85
C ASP A 137 -48.59 -25.70 5.57
N ARG A 138 -48.05 -25.42 6.77
CA ARG A 138 -48.43 -24.23 7.56
C ARG A 138 -47.55 -23.02 7.24
N ASN A 139 -46.39 -23.24 6.61
CA ASN A 139 -45.41 -22.22 6.27
C ASN A 139 -44.92 -22.33 4.81
N PRO A 140 -45.82 -22.29 3.81
CA PRO A 140 -45.46 -22.58 2.41
C PRO A 140 -44.47 -21.59 1.80
N ASN A 141 -44.39 -20.36 2.32
CA ASN A 141 -43.53 -19.28 1.78
C ASN A 141 -42.27 -19.00 2.61
N ASN A 142 -41.96 -19.82 3.64
CA ASN A 142 -40.83 -19.55 4.53
C ASN A 142 -39.71 -20.60 4.34
N PRO A 143 -38.61 -20.27 3.63
CA PRO A 143 -37.49 -21.19 3.42
C PRO A 143 -36.77 -21.56 4.72
N GLU A 144 -36.75 -20.67 5.73
CA GLU A 144 -36.15 -21.00 7.04
C GLU A 144 -36.96 -22.06 7.79
N ALA A 145 -38.29 -22.07 7.64
CA ALA A 145 -39.15 -23.07 8.28
C ALA A 145 -38.89 -24.47 7.68
N ALA A 146 -38.71 -24.56 6.36
CA ALA A 146 -38.35 -25.79 5.67
C ALA A 146 -36.97 -26.32 6.14
N GLU A 147 -35.98 -25.44 6.26
CA GLU A 147 -34.65 -25.82 6.73
C GLU A 147 -34.69 -26.28 8.20
N ARG A 148 -35.40 -25.57 9.07
CA ARG A 148 -35.61 -25.98 10.48
C ARG A 148 -36.36 -27.30 10.58
N PHE A 149 -37.37 -27.55 9.75
CA PHE A 149 -38.10 -28.82 9.75
C PHE A 149 -37.19 -30.01 9.40
N MET A 150 -36.32 -29.83 8.41
CA MET A 150 -35.32 -30.84 8.05
C MET A 150 -34.36 -31.12 9.22
N GLN A 151 -33.88 -30.08 9.91
CA GLN A 151 -33.01 -30.23 11.08
C GLN A 151 -33.71 -30.93 12.25
N VAL A 152 -34.95 -30.56 12.55
CA VAL A 152 -35.77 -31.18 13.62
C VAL A 152 -36.03 -32.67 13.33
N THR A 153 -36.31 -33.01 12.08
CA THR A 153 -36.50 -34.40 11.65
C THR A 153 -35.21 -35.20 11.80
N LYS A 154 -34.09 -34.63 11.38
CA LYS A 154 -32.76 -35.24 11.50
C LYS A 154 -32.36 -35.44 12.96
N ALA A 155 -32.65 -34.47 13.83
CA ALA A 155 -32.38 -34.57 15.27
C ALA A 155 -33.22 -35.67 15.94
N HIS A 156 -34.51 -35.78 15.61
CA HIS A 156 -35.36 -36.87 16.11
C HIS A 156 -34.88 -38.24 15.63
N GLN A 157 -34.48 -38.36 14.36
CA GLN A 157 -33.91 -39.59 13.80
C GLN A 157 -32.61 -39.97 14.52
N ALA A 158 -31.72 -39.01 14.79
CA ALA A 158 -30.47 -39.24 15.51
C ALA A 158 -30.65 -39.84 16.91
N LEU A 159 -31.76 -39.51 17.59
CA LEU A 159 -32.02 -39.99 18.95
C LEU A 159 -32.90 -41.25 19.00
N THR A 160 -33.75 -41.46 17.98
CA THR A 160 -34.76 -42.53 17.98
C THR A 160 -34.32 -43.77 17.20
N ASP A 161 -33.57 -43.60 16.12
CA ASP A 161 -33.12 -44.72 15.28
C ASP A 161 -31.86 -45.37 15.91
N PRO A 162 -31.84 -46.70 16.15
CA PRO A 162 -30.67 -47.37 16.74
C PRO A 162 -29.38 -47.11 15.95
N VAL A 163 -29.45 -47.09 14.61
CA VAL A 163 -28.29 -46.85 13.75
C VAL A 163 -27.85 -45.39 13.84
N GLY A 164 -28.79 -44.44 13.71
CA GLY A 164 -28.51 -43.01 13.88
C GLY A 164 -27.92 -42.65 15.24
N LYS A 165 -28.36 -43.30 16.32
CA LYS A 165 -27.86 -43.08 17.68
C LYS A 165 -26.44 -43.60 17.87
N GLU A 166 -26.14 -44.78 17.35
CA GLU A 166 -24.78 -45.33 17.36
C GLU A 166 -23.82 -44.46 16.54
N ASN A 167 -24.26 -44.00 15.37
CA ASN A 167 -23.50 -43.09 14.53
C ASN A 167 -23.24 -41.73 15.21
N TYR A 168 -24.25 -41.16 15.86
CA TYR A 168 -24.09 -39.92 16.61
C TYR A 168 -23.10 -40.07 17.77
N GLN A 169 -23.13 -41.20 18.51
CA GLN A 169 -22.18 -41.46 19.59
C GLN A 169 -20.74 -41.65 19.08
N LYS A 170 -20.56 -42.27 17.91
CA LYS A 170 -19.23 -42.54 17.34
C LYS A 170 -18.65 -41.37 16.54
N TYR A 171 -19.49 -40.61 15.84
CA TYR A 171 -19.07 -39.62 14.84
C TYR A 171 -19.66 -38.21 15.06
N GLY A 172 -20.57 -38.03 16.03
CA GLY A 172 -21.24 -36.75 16.28
C GLY A 172 -22.30 -36.36 15.25
N ASN A 173 -22.67 -37.25 14.30
CA ASN A 173 -23.69 -37.02 13.28
C ASN A 173 -24.50 -38.32 13.03
N PRO A 174 -25.85 -38.27 12.90
CA PRO A 174 -26.68 -39.44 12.57
C PRO A 174 -26.31 -40.17 11.27
N ASP A 175 -25.76 -39.47 10.28
CA ASP A 175 -25.49 -40.05 8.94
C ASP A 175 -24.23 -40.94 8.88
N GLY A 176 -23.49 -41.08 9.99
CA GLY A 176 -22.27 -41.87 10.07
C GLY A 176 -20.98 -41.04 9.91
N PRO A 177 -19.85 -41.66 9.51
CA PRO A 177 -18.58 -40.96 9.41
C PRO A 177 -18.68 -39.85 8.36
N ILE A 178 -18.42 -38.61 8.80
CA ILE A 178 -18.35 -37.47 7.91
C ILE A 178 -17.18 -37.71 6.94
N ARG A 179 -17.48 -37.90 5.66
CA ARG A 179 -16.45 -37.84 4.63
C ARG A 179 -15.91 -36.41 4.64
N SER A 180 -14.67 -36.23 5.06
CA SER A 180 -14.01 -34.93 5.03
C SER A 180 -13.76 -34.54 3.58
N SER A 181 -14.70 -33.82 2.97
CA SER A 181 -14.45 -33.12 1.71
C SER A 181 -13.54 -31.93 2.03
N ILE A 182 -12.40 -31.86 1.35
CA ILE A 182 -11.52 -30.70 1.46
C ILE A 182 -12.19 -29.59 0.64
N ASN A 183 -12.83 -28.66 1.34
CA ASN A 183 -13.37 -27.47 0.71
C ASN A 183 -12.25 -26.42 0.65
N LEU A 184 -11.95 -25.93 -0.56
CA LEU A 184 -11.01 -24.83 -0.72
C LEU A 184 -11.75 -23.51 -0.49
N ALA A 185 -11.13 -22.61 0.28
CA ALA A 185 -11.62 -21.25 0.51
C ALA A 185 -11.37 -20.37 -0.73
N LEU A 186 -11.95 -20.75 -1.86
CA LEU A 186 -11.89 -20.07 -3.14
C LEU A 186 -13.33 -19.85 -3.61
N PRO A 187 -13.66 -18.70 -4.22
CA PRO A 187 -15.00 -18.44 -4.73
C PRO A 187 -15.39 -19.41 -5.85
N SER A 188 -16.64 -19.80 -5.85
CA SER A 188 -17.28 -20.65 -6.87
C SER A 188 -17.12 -20.12 -8.30
N VAL A 189 -17.01 -18.80 -8.47
CA VAL A 189 -16.79 -18.11 -9.76
C VAL A 189 -15.52 -18.58 -10.50
N MET A 190 -14.52 -19.12 -9.78
CA MET A 190 -13.32 -19.66 -10.43
C MET A 190 -13.57 -20.97 -11.18
N GLU A 191 -14.58 -21.74 -10.80
CA GLU A 191 -14.97 -22.97 -11.49
C GLU A 191 -15.62 -22.65 -12.84
N ASP A 192 -16.55 -21.70 -12.86
CA ASP A 192 -17.31 -21.32 -14.06
C ASP A 192 -16.46 -20.58 -15.12
N HIS A 193 -15.40 -19.89 -14.69
CA HIS A 193 -14.59 -19.02 -15.56
C HIS A 193 -13.09 -19.33 -15.54
N GLY A 194 -12.71 -20.56 -15.19
CA GLY A 194 -11.31 -20.97 -15.01
C GLY A 194 -10.40 -20.65 -16.20
N ASN A 195 -10.86 -20.88 -17.44
CA ASN A 195 -10.07 -20.59 -18.64
C ASN A 195 -9.84 -19.09 -18.86
N LEU A 196 -10.85 -18.26 -18.59
CA LEU A 196 -10.73 -16.80 -18.71
C LEU A 196 -9.75 -16.26 -17.66
N LEU A 197 -9.85 -16.75 -16.42
CA LEU A 197 -8.94 -16.38 -15.34
C LEU A 197 -7.50 -16.76 -15.68
N LEU A 198 -7.29 -17.97 -16.23
CA LEU A 198 -5.98 -18.45 -16.66
C LEU A 198 -5.40 -17.54 -17.76
N MET A 199 -6.19 -17.16 -18.75
CA MET A 199 -5.76 -16.26 -19.82
C MET A 199 -5.39 -14.87 -19.31
N ILE A 200 -6.19 -14.32 -18.38
CA ILE A 200 -5.88 -13.03 -17.74
C ILE A 200 -4.59 -13.14 -16.92
N TYR A 201 -4.42 -14.22 -16.15
CA TYR A 201 -3.21 -14.46 -15.37
C TYR A 201 -1.98 -14.54 -16.26
N LEU A 202 -1.97 -15.40 -17.28
CA LEU A 202 -0.85 -15.56 -18.20
C LEU A 202 -0.58 -14.28 -18.99
N GLY A 203 -1.63 -13.60 -19.46
CA GLY A 203 -1.50 -12.31 -20.16
C GLY A 203 -0.90 -11.23 -19.27
N SER A 204 -1.34 -11.14 -18.01
CA SER A 204 -0.78 -10.18 -17.05
C SER A 204 0.69 -10.48 -16.73
N LEU A 205 1.08 -11.75 -16.65
CA LEU A 205 2.46 -12.15 -16.38
C LEU A 205 3.39 -11.85 -17.56
N ILE A 206 2.91 -11.95 -18.80
CA ILE A 206 3.70 -11.66 -20.02
C ILE A 206 3.74 -10.14 -20.31
N VAL A 207 2.66 -9.41 -20.01
CA VAL A 207 2.56 -7.98 -20.38
C VAL A 207 2.87 -7.08 -19.19
N VAL A 208 2.15 -7.24 -18.08
CA VAL A 208 2.21 -6.31 -16.94
C VAL A 208 3.53 -6.43 -16.22
N LEU A 209 4.03 -7.64 -15.97
CA LEU A 209 5.27 -7.83 -15.23
C LEU A 209 6.49 -7.28 -16.01
N PRO A 210 6.73 -7.61 -17.30
CA PRO A 210 7.81 -6.99 -18.06
C PRO A 210 7.65 -5.47 -18.23
N ALA A 211 6.43 -4.98 -18.48
CA ALA A 211 6.20 -3.53 -18.56
C ALA A 211 6.52 -2.84 -17.24
N PHE A 212 6.10 -3.41 -16.10
CA PHE A 212 6.41 -2.90 -14.77
C PHE A 212 7.92 -2.89 -14.52
N VAL A 213 8.62 -3.98 -14.83
CA VAL A 213 10.08 -4.07 -14.69
C VAL A 213 10.78 -3.03 -15.57
N VAL A 214 10.34 -2.83 -16.82
CA VAL A 214 10.93 -1.83 -17.73
C VAL A 214 10.67 -0.41 -17.23
N LEU A 215 9.45 -0.08 -16.78
CA LEU A 215 9.11 1.23 -16.25
C LEU A 215 9.85 1.52 -14.94
N TRP A 216 9.92 0.55 -14.04
CA TRP A 216 10.67 0.66 -12.79
C TRP A 216 12.16 0.81 -13.05
N TRP A 217 12.73 -0.03 -13.93
CA TRP A 217 14.12 0.04 -14.32
C TRP A 217 14.45 1.39 -14.92
N ARG A 218 13.68 1.88 -15.91
CA ARG A 218 13.89 3.20 -16.51
C ARG A 218 13.78 4.34 -15.49
N SER A 219 12.85 4.25 -14.55
CA SER A 219 12.69 5.29 -13.53
C SER A 219 13.83 5.31 -12.51
N ASN A 220 14.47 4.16 -12.27
CA ASN A 220 15.48 4.01 -11.23
C ASN A 220 16.91 3.88 -11.78
N SER A 221 17.09 3.64 -13.08
CA SER A 221 18.39 3.46 -13.74
C SER A 221 19.23 4.72 -13.76
N ASP A 222 18.59 5.89 -13.73
CA ASP A 222 19.27 7.17 -13.95
C ASP A 222 20.07 7.64 -12.73
N LYS A 223 19.92 6.98 -11.57
CA LYS A 223 20.55 7.35 -10.29
C LYS A 223 21.59 6.29 -9.89
N LEU A 224 22.81 6.73 -9.58
CA LEU A 224 23.83 5.85 -9.00
C LEU A 224 23.52 5.55 -7.52
N ALA A 225 24.34 4.70 -6.90
CA ALA A 225 24.33 4.47 -5.45
C ALA A 225 24.62 5.76 -4.66
N THR A 226 25.41 6.66 -5.23
CA THR A 226 25.48 8.07 -4.84
C THR A 226 24.33 8.78 -5.53
N SER A 227 23.60 9.67 -4.86
CA SER A 227 22.38 10.36 -5.36
C SER A 227 22.60 11.29 -6.57
N ILE A 228 23.64 11.05 -7.36
CA ILE A 228 24.08 11.78 -8.55
C ILE A 228 23.58 11.02 -9.78
N SER A 229 23.20 11.75 -10.82
CA SER A 229 22.79 11.17 -12.09
C SER A 229 23.95 10.47 -12.81
N VAL A 230 23.63 9.40 -13.55
CA VAL A 230 24.62 8.67 -14.37
C VAL A 230 25.31 9.60 -15.36
N ASN A 231 24.55 10.52 -15.98
CA ASN A 231 25.08 11.46 -16.97
C ASN A 231 26.07 12.46 -16.36
N THR A 232 25.80 12.99 -15.16
CA THR A 232 26.77 13.85 -14.45
C THR A 232 28.04 13.08 -14.11
N TYR A 233 27.93 11.84 -13.64
CA TYR A 233 29.09 11.00 -13.34
C TYR A 233 29.96 10.73 -14.58
N LEU A 234 29.34 10.33 -15.70
CA LEU A 234 30.04 10.09 -16.96
C LEU A 234 30.73 11.37 -17.46
N TYR A 235 30.05 12.52 -17.34
CA TYR A 235 30.62 13.81 -17.72
C TYR A 235 31.83 14.17 -16.86
N PHE A 236 31.73 14.02 -15.53
CA PHE A 236 32.83 14.30 -14.60
C PHE A 236 34.05 13.43 -14.89
N ARG A 237 33.83 12.16 -15.24
CA ARG A 237 34.92 11.24 -15.60
C ARG A 237 35.68 11.66 -16.87
N VAL A 238 35.00 12.30 -17.82
CA VAL A 238 35.61 12.77 -19.07
C VAL A 238 36.30 14.12 -18.89
N VAL A 239 35.72 15.03 -18.09
CA VAL A 239 36.19 16.41 -17.95
C VAL A 239 37.25 16.58 -16.86
N LEU A 240 37.21 15.77 -15.80
CA LEU A 240 38.14 15.87 -14.67
C LEU A 240 39.32 14.92 -14.84
N HIS A 241 40.52 15.49 -14.79
CA HIS A 241 41.80 14.79 -14.85
C HIS A 241 42.65 15.11 -13.60
N ALA A 242 43.69 14.31 -13.35
CA ALA A 242 44.58 14.52 -12.19
C ALA A 242 45.31 15.88 -12.22
N SER A 243 45.45 16.49 -13.41
CA SER A 243 46.05 17.82 -13.61
C SER A 243 45.04 18.97 -13.61
N SER A 244 43.73 18.68 -13.43
CA SER A 244 42.68 19.69 -13.44
C SER A 244 42.85 20.68 -12.28
N ARG A 245 42.71 21.97 -12.58
CA ARG A 245 42.77 23.03 -11.60
C ARG A 245 41.41 23.20 -10.92
N TRP A 246 41.37 23.93 -9.82
CA TRP A 246 40.11 24.22 -9.10
C TRP A 246 39.05 24.94 -9.98
N ARG A 247 39.49 25.72 -10.98
CA ARG A 247 38.62 26.36 -11.98
C ARG A 247 37.92 25.34 -12.88
N ASP A 248 38.61 24.26 -13.25
CA ASP A 248 38.04 23.18 -14.06
C ASP A 248 37.03 22.37 -13.24
N LEU A 249 37.27 22.22 -11.93
CA LEU A 249 36.29 21.63 -11.00
C LEU A 249 35.01 22.46 -10.93
N LEU A 250 35.12 23.78 -10.83
CA LEU A 250 33.96 24.68 -10.84
C LEU A 250 33.14 24.57 -12.13
N ALA A 251 33.82 24.54 -13.28
CA ALA A 251 33.17 24.36 -14.58
C ALA A 251 32.47 23.00 -14.67
N ALA A 252 33.13 21.93 -14.21
CA ALA A 252 32.53 20.60 -14.15
C ALA A 252 31.28 20.59 -13.26
N PHE A 253 31.35 21.12 -12.04
CA PHE A 253 30.17 21.18 -11.17
C PHE A 253 29.02 22.00 -11.77
N ALA A 254 29.30 23.14 -12.40
CA ALA A 254 28.28 23.95 -13.04
C ALA A 254 27.54 23.24 -14.19
N SER A 255 28.20 22.26 -14.82
CA SER A 255 27.67 21.46 -15.93
C SER A 255 26.92 20.21 -15.50
N ALA A 256 26.78 19.96 -14.19
CA ALA A 256 26.05 18.83 -13.68
C ALA A 256 24.58 18.86 -14.16
N PHE A 257 24.07 17.72 -14.64
CA PHE A 257 22.73 17.58 -15.22
C PHE A 257 21.61 17.90 -14.20
N GLU A 258 21.90 17.80 -12.90
CA GLU A 258 20.98 18.17 -11.83
C GLU A 258 20.59 19.66 -11.85
N PHE A 259 21.47 20.51 -12.40
CA PHE A 259 21.18 21.94 -12.55
C PHE A 259 20.37 22.28 -13.80
N GLU A 260 20.16 21.34 -14.72
CA GLU A 260 19.40 21.58 -15.95
C GLU A 260 17.93 21.93 -15.65
N HIS A 261 17.35 21.34 -14.60
CA HIS A 261 15.99 21.67 -14.17
C HIS A 261 15.89 22.92 -13.28
N MET A 262 17.03 23.41 -12.77
CA MET A 262 17.13 24.65 -11.98
C MET A 262 17.52 25.86 -12.84
N ALA A 263 17.85 25.63 -14.11
CA ALA A 263 18.18 26.66 -15.07
C ALA A 263 17.06 27.70 -15.20
N VAL A 264 17.36 28.95 -14.86
CA VAL A 264 16.42 30.04 -15.05
C VAL A 264 16.63 30.55 -16.47
N ASN A 265 15.75 30.16 -17.41
CA ASN A 265 15.80 30.49 -18.84
C ASN A 265 15.70 32.01 -19.20
N ASN A 266 16.04 32.92 -18.29
CA ASN A 266 15.97 34.36 -18.51
C ASN A 266 17.34 35.03 -18.21
N PRO A 267 18.17 35.27 -19.24
CA PRO A 267 19.51 35.83 -19.06
C PRO A 267 19.50 37.25 -18.47
N ARG A 268 18.39 38.00 -18.61
CA ARG A 268 18.25 39.34 -18.01
C ARG A 268 18.21 39.28 -16.48
N LYS A 269 17.76 38.17 -15.89
CA LYS A 269 17.74 38.02 -14.43
C LYS A 269 19.15 38.02 -13.85
N PHE A 270 20.14 37.47 -14.55
CA PHE A 270 21.53 37.35 -14.07
C PHE A 270 22.43 38.56 -14.36
N ALA A 271 21.91 39.60 -15.02
CA ALA A 271 22.68 40.82 -15.30
C ALA A 271 23.28 41.47 -14.03
N PRO A 272 22.52 41.63 -12.91
CA PRO A 272 23.07 42.20 -11.68
C PRO A 272 24.19 41.34 -11.08
N LEU A 273 24.03 40.01 -11.14
CA LEU A 273 25.04 39.08 -10.63
C LEU A 273 26.32 39.14 -11.46
N ARG A 274 26.18 39.26 -12.79
CA ARG A 274 27.31 39.42 -13.70
C ARG A 274 28.08 40.70 -13.41
N ASP A 275 27.39 41.79 -13.11
CA ASP A 275 28.02 43.05 -12.72
C ASP A 275 28.77 42.95 -11.39
N VAL A 276 28.21 42.27 -10.39
CA VAL A 276 28.87 42.02 -9.10
C VAL A 276 30.14 41.18 -9.27
N VAL A 277 30.08 40.12 -10.08
CA VAL A 277 31.25 39.28 -10.40
C VAL A 277 32.31 40.10 -11.14
N ARG A 278 31.91 40.94 -12.10
CA ARG A 278 32.81 41.81 -12.88
C ARG A 278 33.55 42.83 -12.01
N ARG A 279 32.87 43.39 -11.00
CA ARG A 279 33.49 44.33 -10.06
C ARG A 279 34.39 43.65 -9.02
N SER A 280 34.44 42.31 -9.00
CA SER A 280 35.20 41.53 -8.03
C SER A 280 36.46 40.90 -8.66
N GLY A 281 37.36 40.39 -7.82
CA GLY A 281 38.52 39.62 -8.28
C GLY A 281 38.17 38.33 -9.04
N ALA A 282 36.91 37.89 -9.00
CA ALA A 282 36.42 36.70 -9.69
C ALA A 282 36.34 36.86 -11.22
N GLU A 283 36.41 38.07 -11.78
CA GLU A 283 36.40 38.28 -13.23
C GLU A 283 37.61 37.63 -13.92
N ALA A 284 38.79 37.70 -13.28
CA ALA A 284 40.00 37.09 -13.81
C ALA A 284 39.87 35.56 -13.93
N ASP A 285 39.25 34.92 -12.93
CA ASP A 285 38.98 33.49 -12.96
C ASP A 285 37.88 33.13 -13.95
N LEU A 286 36.83 33.95 -14.05
CA LEU A 286 35.76 33.75 -15.05
C LEU A 286 36.31 33.72 -16.47
N LYS A 287 37.30 34.56 -16.79
CA LYS A 287 37.98 34.58 -18.09
C LYS A 287 38.92 33.39 -18.31
N GLN A 288 39.48 32.82 -17.23
CA GLN A 288 40.41 31.69 -17.28
C GLN A 288 39.71 30.33 -17.24
N ILE A 289 38.46 30.26 -16.76
CA ILE A 289 37.66 29.05 -16.88
C ILE A 289 37.63 28.71 -18.37
N ARG A 290 38.10 27.51 -18.72
CA ARG A 290 38.12 27.04 -20.10
C ARG A 290 36.68 26.81 -20.49
N LEU A 291 36.14 27.84 -21.12
CA LEU A 291 34.76 27.95 -21.47
C LEU A 291 34.50 27.00 -22.63
N TYR A 292 34.15 25.75 -22.30
CA TYR A 292 33.28 24.93 -23.15
C TYR A 292 31.86 25.55 -23.21
N MET A 293 31.78 26.87 -23.33
CA MET A 293 30.63 27.72 -23.02
C MET A 293 29.60 27.78 -24.15
N ASP A 294 29.90 27.21 -25.30
CA ASP A 294 29.01 27.28 -26.46
C ASP A 294 27.88 26.24 -26.47
N VAL A 295 27.79 25.36 -25.46
CA VAL A 295 26.86 24.23 -25.56
C VAL A 295 25.51 24.51 -24.91
N LYS A 296 25.42 25.24 -23.78
CA LYS A 296 24.15 25.42 -23.04
C LYS A 296 24.05 26.77 -22.29
N PRO A 297 22.91 27.51 -22.38
CA PRO A 297 22.78 28.86 -21.82
C PRO A 297 22.87 28.92 -20.29
N TYR A 298 22.37 27.89 -19.59
CA TYR A 298 22.36 27.82 -18.13
C TYR A 298 23.73 27.58 -17.48
N LEU A 299 24.70 27.10 -18.26
CA LEU A 299 26.04 26.81 -17.73
C LEU A 299 26.72 28.09 -17.24
N SER A 300 26.61 29.17 -18.03
CA SER A 300 27.17 30.47 -17.68
C SER A 300 26.56 31.04 -16.39
N GLU A 301 25.27 30.80 -16.18
CA GLU A 301 24.52 31.26 -15.02
C GLU A 301 24.93 30.48 -13.76
N ASN A 302 25.02 29.15 -13.86
CA ASN A 302 25.47 28.29 -12.77
C ASN A 302 26.90 28.63 -12.33
N ILE A 303 27.80 28.89 -13.29
CA ILE A 303 29.17 29.32 -12.99
C ILE A 303 29.17 30.63 -12.21
N LEU A 304 28.36 31.62 -12.62
CA LEU A 304 28.25 32.90 -11.91
C LEU A 304 27.76 32.73 -10.47
N ILE A 305 26.75 31.88 -10.25
CA ILE A 305 26.23 31.58 -8.91
C ILE A 305 27.31 30.91 -8.06
N LEU A 306 28.00 29.91 -8.60
CA LEU A 306 29.04 29.19 -7.88
C LEU A 306 30.24 30.08 -7.57
N LEU A 307 30.65 30.95 -8.49
CA LEU A 307 31.71 31.94 -8.25
C LEU A 307 31.29 32.97 -7.19
N ALA A 308 30.06 33.46 -7.25
CA ALA A 308 29.56 34.37 -6.23
C ALA A 308 29.54 33.69 -4.84
N TYR A 309 29.22 32.40 -4.79
CA TYR A 309 29.28 31.63 -3.55
C TYR A 309 30.72 31.43 -3.05
N THR A 310 31.66 31.02 -3.91
CA THR A 310 33.06 30.78 -3.51
C THR A 310 33.74 32.05 -3.02
N TYR A 311 33.49 33.18 -3.69
CA TYR A 311 34.02 34.49 -3.33
C TYR A 311 33.21 35.21 -2.24
N ARG A 312 32.13 34.58 -1.73
CA ARG A 312 31.21 35.17 -0.73
C ARG A 312 30.71 36.56 -1.13
N LEU A 313 30.42 36.75 -2.42
CA LEU A 313 29.92 38.01 -2.94
C LEU A 313 28.51 38.27 -2.41
N GLY A 314 28.26 39.50 -1.98
CA GLY A 314 26.94 39.95 -1.58
C GLY A 314 26.01 40.00 -2.78
N ILE A 315 24.97 39.18 -2.77
CA ILE A 315 23.93 39.18 -3.80
C ILE A 315 22.69 39.84 -3.20
N ASP A 316 22.07 40.75 -3.96
CA ASP A 316 20.87 41.48 -3.55
C ASP A 316 19.72 40.54 -3.13
N GLU A 317 19.00 40.91 -2.06
CA GLU A 317 17.92 40.10 -1.49
C GLU A 317 16.76 39.93 -2.47
N GLU A 318 16.52 40.94 -3.32
CA GLU A 318 15.51 40.87 -4.38
C GLU A 318 15.85 39.79 -5.41
N PHE A 319 17.12 39.66 -5.80
CA PHE A 319 17.56 38.62 -6.71
C PHE A 319 17.50 37.23 -6.06
N GLN A 320 17.86 37.11 -4.78
CA GLN A 320 17.74 35.85 -4.03
C GLN A 320 16.30 35.34 -3.93
N SER A 321 15.32 36.25 -3.88
CA SER A 321 13.90 35.90 -3.82
C SER A 321 13.32 35.38 -5.15
N ARG A 322 14.01 35.66 -6.27
CA ARG A 322 13.57 35.38 -7.64
C ARG A 322 14.22 34.12 -8.26
N LEU A 323 15.19 33.52 -7.56
CA LEU A 323 15.83 32.23 -7.84
C LEU A 323 15.03 31.08 -7.22
#